data_AF-A0A2E6X9F6-F1
#
_entry.id   AF-A0A2E6X9F6-F1
#
_cell.length_a   1.000
_cell.length_b   1.000
_cell.length_c   1.000
_cell.angle_alpha   90.00
_cell.angle_beta   90.00
_cell.angle_gamma   90.00
#
_symmetry.space_group_name_H-M   'P 1'
#
loop_
_entity.id
_entity.type
_entity.pdbx_description
1 polymer ?
#
loop_
_entity_poly.entity_id
_entity_poly.type
_entity_poly.pdbx_seq_one_letter_code
_entity_poly.pdbx_strand_id
1 'polypeptide(L)'
;MPRGVIATRRLEGSLSWRRTSKTPCICIKKNDTWEWKNINELSKENFEKYREQISEGINKLQCKTSETAVHIKYKYIPSPTEYELMKRLFNYLPNKHKRNFMIEFSNTKLGTNVCANCLGFAIEKKKCVHHDCAGLCEGCYEFLHDMCPLCKKAQIVKCPICREDKKRTEVILLKNCHHPICHKCFAHSAEAKSLIKKCPICRNEEIF
;
A
#
# COMPACT_ATOMS: atom_id res chain seq x y z
N MET A 1 -8.83 34.28 -1.69
CA MET A 1 -8.47 33.19 -0.76
C MET A 1 -7.27 32.45 -1.33
N PRO A 2 -6.14 32.37 -0.61
CA PRO A 2 -4.90 31.81 -1.14
C PRO A 2 -5.02 30.31 -1.36
N ARG A 3 -4.64 29.85 -2.56
CA ARG A 3 -4.67 28.45 -2.99
C ARG A 3 -3.64 27.65 -2.19
N GLY A 4 -4.03 26.49 -1.68
CA GLY A 4 -3.21 25.64 -0.81
C GLY A 4 -1.87 25.24 -1.44
N VAL A 5 -0.78 25.69 -0.80
CA VAL A 5 0.62 25.43 -1.18
C VAL A 5 1.20 24.19 -0.46
N ILE A 6 0.40 23.39 0.26
CA ILE A 6 0.95 22.54 1.33
C ILE A 6 1.30 21.10 0.90
N ALA A 7 0.95 20.61 -0.30
CA ALA A 7 1.23 19.21 -0.68
C ALA A 7 2.43 18.97 -1.62
N THR A 8 2.98 20.00 -2.28
CA THR A 8 3.87 19.80 -3.45
C THR A 8 5.37 19.85 -3.16
N ARG A 9 5.81 20.37 -1.99
CA ARG A 9 7.24 20.36 -1.60
C ARG A 9 7.85 18.95 -1.51
N ARG A 10 7.02 17.92 -1.31
CA ARG A 10 7.47 16.52 -1.10
C ARG A 10 7.92 15.79 -2.37
N LEU A 11 7.77 16.38 -3.56
CA LEU A 11 8.08 15.69 -4.82
C LEU A 11 9.34 16.21 -5.51
N GLU A 12 9.93 17.32 -5.09
CA GLU A 12 11.18 17.84 -5.69
C GLU A 12 12.28 16.80 -5.58
N GLY A 13 12.95 16.51 -6.70
CA GLY A 13 14.04 15.54 -6.73
C GLY A 13 13.60 14.07 -6.76
N SER A 14 12.30 13.77 -6.71
CA SER A 14 11.81 12.39 -6.81
C SER A 14 11.97 11.82 -8.23
N LEU A 15 12.41 10.56 -8.32
CA LEU A 15 12.57 9.84 -9.60
C LEU A 15 11.40 8.90 -9.85
N SER A 16 10.97 8.81 -11.11
CA SER A 16 9.93 7.88 -11.55
C SER A 16 10.05 7.54 -13.04
N TRP A 17 9.51 6.38 -13.42
CA TRP A 17 9.30 6.01 -14.83
C TRP A 17 7.97 6.56 -15.31
N ARG A 18 7.97 7.30 -16.42
CA ARG A 18 6.74 7.83 -17.04
C ARG A 18 6.35 6.97 -18.25
N ARG A 19 5.04 6.85 -18.51
CA ARG A 19 4.47 5.92 -19.51
C ARG A 19 5.06 6.07 -20.92
N THR A 20 5.51 7.27 -21.28
CA THR A 20 6.04 7.60 -22.61
C THR A 20 7.56 7.66 -22.67
N SER A 21 8.25 7.54 -21.52
CA SER A 21 9.70 7.69 -21.46
C SER A 21 10.39 6.35 -21.24
N LYS A 22 11.35 6.03 -22.11
CA LYS A 22 12.27 4.88 -21.96
C LYS A 22 13.38 5.15 -20.95
N THR A 23 13.38 6.31 -20.32
CA THR A 23 14.38 6.72 -19.33
C THR A 23 13.69 7.32 -18.11
N PRO A 24 14.29 7.21 -16.92
CA PRO A 24 13.76 7.79 -15.70
C PRO A 24 13.61 9.32 -15.82
N CYS A 25 12.56 9.84 -15.20
CA CYS A 25 12.29 11.27 -15.11
C CYS A 25 12.43 11.73 -13.66
N ILE A 26 12.82 12.98 -13.47
CA ILE A 26 12.90 13.65 -12.17
C ILE A 26 11.90 14.82 -12.12
N CYS A 27 11.26 15.02 -10.97
CA CYS A 27 10.38 16.16 -10.74
C CYS A 27 11.19 17.39 -10.32
N ILE A 28 11.14 18.46 -11.11
CA ILE A 28 11.84 19.73 -10.87
C ILE A 28 10.85 20.87 -10.71
N LYS A 29 11.19 21.85 -9.86
CA LYS A 29 10.42 23.08 -9.69
C LYS A 29 10.97 24.18 -10.59
N LYS A 30 10.12 24.74 -11.46
CA LYS A 30 10.45 25.87 -12.35
C LYS A 30 9.37 26.94 -12.23
N ASN A 31 9.76 28.14 -11.77
CA ASN A 31 8.87 29.31 -11.64
C ASN A 31 7.52 28.97 -10.97
N ASP A 32 7.57 28.32 -9.80
CA ASP A 32 6.42 27.82 -9.03
C ASP A 32 5.55 26.72 -9.66
N THR A 33 5.92 26.27 -10.86
CA THR A 33 5.34 25.07 -11.49
C THR A 33 6.25 23.86 -11.31
N TRP A 34 5.66 22.65 -11.38
CA TRP A 34 6.37 21.39 -11.22
C TRP A 34 6.34 20.64 -12.55
N GLU A 35 7.50 20.31 -13.09
CA GLU A 35 7.62 19.55 -14.33
C GLU A 35 8.42 18.27 -14.12
N TRP A 36 8.01 17.20 -14.81
CA TRP A 36 8.79 15.97 -14.87
C TRP A 36 9.69 16.04 -16.08
N LYS A 37 11.00 16.05 -15.87
CA LYS A 37 11.98 16.14 -16.95
C LYS A 37 12.78 14.85 -17.05
N ASN A 38 13.08 14.43 -18.28
CA ASN A 38 13.98 13.32 -18.54
C ASN A 38 15.36 13.66 -17.96
N ILE A 39 15.98 12.71 -17.24
CA ILE A 39 17.30 12.93 -16.63
C ILE A 39 18.34 13.29 -17.69
N ASN A 40 18.21 12.73 -18.90
CA ASN A 40 19.11 13.00 -20.02
C ASN A 40 18.94 14.41 -20.62
N GLU A 41 17.85 15.11 -20.30
CA GLU A 41 17.53 16.45 -20.82
C GLU A 41 17.70 17.52 -19.74
N LEU A 42 18.24 17.18 -18.56
CA LEU A 42 18.50 18.15 -17.51
C LEU A 42 19.61 19.12 -17.93
N SER A 43 19.46 20.40 -17.56
CA SER A 43 20.57 21.34 -17.65
C SER A 43 21.67 20.95 -16.66
N LYS A 44 22.90 21.38 -16.91
CA LYS A 44 24.04 21.11 -16.02
C LYS A 44 23.77 21.57 -14.58
N GLU A 45 23.14 22.74 -14.39
CA GLU A 45 22.84 23.24 -13.04
C GLU A 45 21.82 22.36 -12.32
N ASN A 46 20.77 21.92 -13.02
CA ASN A 46 19.74 21.07 -12.43
C ASN A 46 20.27 19.66 -12.13
N PHE A 47 21.13 19.13 -13.00
CA PHE A 47 21.76 17.84 -12.76
C PHE A 47 22.60 17.88 -11.48
N GLU A 48 23.44 18.91 -11.31
CA GLU A 48 24.28 19.02 -10.11
C GLU A 48 23.43 19.26 -8.85
N LYS A 49 22.37 20.07 -8.95
CA LYS A 49 21.43 20.30 -7.85
C LYS A 49 20.77 19.02 -7.34
N TYR A 50 20.41 18.10 -8.24
CA TYR A 50 19.69 16.88 -7.88
C TYR A 50 20.54 15.60 -7.92
N ARG A 51 21.86 15.74 -7.98
CA ARG A 51 22.79 14.64 -8.23
C ARG A 51 22.65 13.50 -7.22
N GLU A 52 22.53 13.83 -5.93
CA GLU A 52 22.37 12.84 -4.85
C GLU A 52 21.04 12.09 -4.98
N GLN A 53 19.94 12.82 -5.20
CA GLN A 53 18.61 12.23 -5.36
C GLN A 53 18.53 11.35 -6.61
N ILE A 54 19.20 11.76 -7.70
CA ILE A 54 19.35 10.97 -8.92
C ILE A 54 20.10 9.68 -8.63
N SER A 55 21.25 9.75 -7.96
CA SER A 55 22.05 8.57 -7.62
C SER A 55 21.27 7.59 -6.73
N GLU A 56 20.66 8.09 -5.64
CA GLU A 56 19.81 7.28 -4.77
C GLU A 56 18.60 6.70 -5.51
N GLY A 57 17.95 7.51 -6.34
CA GLY A 57 16.77 7.12 -7.10
C GLY A 57 17.11 6.04 -8.13
N ILE A 58 18.23 6.17 -8.85
CA ILE A 58 18.72 5.15 -9.79
C ILE A 58 19.03 3.86 -9.06
N ASN A 59 19.71 3.89 -7.91
CA ASN A 59 19.99 2.69 -7.13
C ASN A 59 18.69 2.00 -6.66
N LYS A 60 17.71 2.79 -6.19
CA LYS A 60 16.36 2.29 -5.82
C LYS A 60 15.59 1.72 -7.02
N LEU A 61 15.87 2.19 -8.24
CA LEU A 61 15.30 1.67 -9.48
C LEU A 61 16.06 0.43 -10.00
N GLN A 62 17.39 0.37 -9.82
CA GLN A 62 18.26 -0.72 -10.26
C GLN A 62 18.16 -1.95 -9.37
N CYS A 63 18.01 -1.79 -8.06
CA CYS A 63 17.71 -2.91 -7.14
C CYS A 63 16.35 -3.58 -7.46
N LYS A 64 15.51 -2.97 -8.29
CA LYS A 64 14.24 -3.56 -8.77
C LYS A 64 14.39 -4.30 -10.11
N THR A 65 15.56 -4.24 -10.75
CA THR A 65 15.81 -4.85 -12.07
C THR A 65 16.69 -6.11 -12.03
N SER A 66 17.45 -6.35 -10.96
CA SER A 66 18.40 -7.49 -10.88
C SER A 66 17.81 -8.78 -10.31
N GLU A 67 16.59 -8.77 -9.77
CA GLU A 67 15.89 -9.99 -9.38
C GLU A 67 14.58 -10.08 -10.17
N THR A 68 14.54 -11.00 -11.14
CA THR A 68 13.38 -11.36 -11.98
C THR A 68 12.87 -10.31 -12.96
N ALA A 69 13.39 -10.37 -14.20
CA ALA A 69 12.74 -9.86 -15.41
C ALA A 69 11.47 -10.67 -15.78
N VAL A 70 10.62 -10.98 -14.80
CA VAL A 70 9.36 -11.71 -14.97
C VAL A 70 8.24 -10.81 -14.48
N HIS A 71 7.53 -10.18 -15.40
CA HIS A 71 6.28 -9.45 -15.16
C HIS A 71 6.31 -8.37 -14.05
N ILE A 72 7.07 -7.29 -14.24
CA ILE A 72 6.79 -6.05 -13.49
C ILE A 72 5.45 -5.49 -13.99
N LYS A 73 4.35 -5.96 -13.40
CA LYS A 73 3.07 -5.25 -13.42
C LYS A 73 3.33 -3.90 -12.77
N TYR A 74 3.62 -2.87 -13.56
CA TYR A 74 3.74 -1.50 -13.07
C TYR A 74 2.54 -1.23 -12.17
N LYS A 75 2.79 -1.12 -10.86
CA LYS A 75 1.75 -0.82 -9.88
C LYS A 75 1.41 0.65 -10.12
N TYR A 76 0.43 0.92 -10.98
CA TYR A 76 -0.14 2.26 -11.14
C TYR A 76 -0.53 2.76 -9.75
N ILE A 77 0.09 3.87 -9.37
CA ILE A 77 -0.20 4.63 -8.15
C ILE A 77 -0.77 5.95 -8.70
N PRO A 78 -2.09 6.20 -8.56
CA PRO A 78 -2.66 7.48 -8.98
C PRO A 78 -1.96 8.61 -8.22
N SER A 79 -1.75 9.75 -8.89
CA SER A 79 -1.30 10.96 -8.21
C SER A 79 -2.30 11.37 -7.12
N PRO A 80 -1.88 12.12 -6.09
CA PRO A 80 -2.79 12.55 -5.02
C PRO A 80 -4.04 13.28 -5.54
N THR A 81 -3.90 14.06 -6.61
CA THR A 81 -5.01 14.78 -7.25
C THR A 81 -5.96 13.84 -8.01
N GLU A 82 -5.42 12.88 -8.77
CA GLU A 82 -6.24 11.85 -9.44
C GLU A 82 -6.99 11.01 -8.39
N TYR A 83 -6.30 10.59 -7.32
CA TYR A 83 -6.92 9.82 -6.24
C TYR A 83 -8.09 10.57 -5.59
N GLU A 84 -7.90 11.85 -5.26
CA GLU A 84 -8.95 12.68 -4.67
C GLU A 84 -10.12 12.90 -5.64
N LEU A 85 -9.84 13.11 -6.93
CA LEU A 85 -10.87 13.19 -7.96
C LEU A 85 -11.67 11.88 -8.05
N MET A 86 -11.00 10.73 -8.13
CA MET A 86 -11.64 9.42 -8.18
C MET A 86 -12.49 9.15 -6.94
N LYS A 87 -11.98 9.48 -5.76
CA LYS A 87 -12.71 9.36 -4.49
C LYS A 87 -13.98 10.22 -4.50
N ARG A 88 -13.91 11.47 -4.96
CA ARG A 88 -15.08 12.36 -5.09
C ARG A 88 -16.11 11.81 -6.07
N LEU A 89 -15.68 11.44 -7.27
CA LEU A 89 -16.55 10.86 -8.30
C LEU A 89 -17.25 9.59 -7.79
N PHE A 90 -16.50 8.69 -7.13
CA PHE A 90 -17.04 7.48 -6.55
C PHE A 90 -18.05 7.78 -5.44
N ASN A 91 -17.80 8.80 -4.60
CA ASN A 91 -18.69 9.16 -3.51
C ASN A 91 -20.06 9.69 -3.99
N TYR A 92 -20.14 10.30 -5.17
CA TYR A 92 -21.41 10.71 -5.79
C TYR A 92 -22.29 9.54 -6.23
N LEU A 93 -21.72 8.33 -6.36
CA LEU A 93 -22.52 7.16 -6.73
C LEU A 93 -23.45 6.74 -5.58
N PRO A 94 -24.72 6.42 -5.87
CA PRO A 94 -25.59 5.77 -4.90
C PRO A 94 -25.02 4.42 -4.44
N ASN A 95 -25.34 4.02 -3.20
CA ASN A 95 -24.80 2.79 -2.59
C ASN A 95 -25.06 1.53 -3.42
N LYS A 96 -26.19 1.45 -4.15
CA LYS A 96 -26.48 0.36 -5.08
C LYS A 96 -25.41 0.25 -6.18
N HIS A 97 -25.05 1.37 -6.80
CA HIS A 97 -24.02 1.40 -7.85
C HIS A 97 -22.62 1.13 -7.29
N LYS A 98 -22.31 1.62 -6.09
CA LYS A 98 -21.05 1.30 -5.40
C LYS A 98 -20.89 -0.20 -5.18
N ARG A 99 -21.96 -0.90 -4.76
CA ARG A 99 -21.94 -2.36 -4.59
C ARG A 99 -21.74 -3.09 -5.91
N ASN A 100 -22.48 -2.69 -6.96
CA ASN A 100 -22.30 -3.28 -8.29
C ASN A 100 -20.87 -3.10 -8.79
N PHE A 101 -20.31 -1.90 -8.62
CA PHE A 101 -18.92 -1.60 -8.96
C PHE A 101 -17.93 -2.52 -8.24
N MET A 102 -18.13 -2.79 -6.94
CA MET A 102 -17.27 -3.72 -6.19
C MET A 102 -17.29 -5.14 -6.74
N ILE A 103 -18.44 -5.61 -7.23
CA ILE A 103 -18.61 -6.95 -7.79
C ILE A 103 -17.95 -7.01 -9.17
N GLU A 104 -18.34 -6.10 -10.06
CA GLU A 104 -17.91 -6.03 -11.45
C GLU A 104 -16.41 -5.82 -11.59
N PHE A 105 -15.85 -4.95 -10.76
CA PHE A 105 -14.43 -4.57 -10.81
C PHE A 105 -13.61 -5.19 -9.66
N SER A 106 -14.07 -6.31 -9.08
CA SER A 106 -13.42 -7.00 -7.96
C SER A 106 -11.98 -7.46 -8.24
N ASN A 107 -11.63 -7.65 -9.52
CA ASN A 107 -10.29 -8.00 -9.98
C ASN A 107 -9.37 -6.77 -10.22
N THR A 108 -9.91 -5.55 -10.11
CA THR A 108 -9.16 -4.31 -10.29
C THR A 108 -8.73 -3.74 -8.94
N LYS A 109 -7.63 -2.98 -8.92
CA LYS A 109 -7.21 -2.27 -7.70
C LYS A 109 -8.28 -1.34 -7.14
N LEU A 110 -9.05 -0.72 -8.04
CA LEU A 110 -10.13 0.19 -7.69
C LEU A 110 -11.23 -0.55 -6.94
N GLY A 111 -11.78 -1.62 -7.52
CA GLY A 111 -12.80 -2.43 -6.87
C GLY A 111 -12.30 -3.08 -5.58
N THR A 112 -11.05 -3.55 -5.55
CA THR A 112 -10.47 -4.10 -4.31
C THR A 112 -10.30 -3.05 -3.22
N ASN A 113 -10.20 -1.76 -3.54
CA ASN A 113 -9.92 -0.70 -2.57
C ASN A 113 -11.18 -0.03 -1.99
N VAL A 114 -12.37 -0.52 -2.32
CA VAL A 114 -13.61 -0.06 -1.68
C VAL A 114 -13.80 -0.79 -0.35
N CYS A 115 -14.08 -0.03 0.71
CA CYS A 115 -14.42 -0.58 2.01
C CYS A 115 -15.82 -1.21 1.96
N ALA A 116 -15.90 -2.51 2.23
CA ALA A 116 -17.19 -3.23 2.21
C ALA A 116 -18.15 -2.79 3.34
N ASN A 117 -17.65 -2.12 4.39
CA ASN A 117 -18.48 -1.63 5.49
C ASN A 117 -19.18 -0.31 5.15
N CYS A 118 -18.42 0.73 4.78
CA CYS A 118 -18.97 2.06 4.51
C CYS A 118 -19.16 2.39 3.03
N LEU A 119 -18.74 1.50 2.13
CA LEU A 119 -18.70 1.72 0.67
C LEU A 119 -17.87 2.95 0.28
N GLY A 120 -16.90 3.34 1.11
CA GLY A 120 -15.95 4.42 0.84
C GLY A 120 -14.68 3.93 0.16
N PHE A 121 -14.05 4.79 -0.63
CA PHE A 121 -12.77 4.50 -1.28
C PHE A 121 -11.60 4.59 -0.29
N ALA A 122 -10.71 3.59 -0.28
CA ALA A 122 -9.53 3.51 0.58
C ALA A 122 -8.24 3.41 -0.24
N ILE A 123 -7.14 4.01 0.23
CA ILE A 123 -5.82 3.85 -0.41
C ILE A 123 -5.34 2.41 -0.22
N GLU A 124 -5.44 1.96 1.03
CA GLU A 124 -5.16 0.59 1.45
C GLU A 124 -6.24 0.15 2.44
N LYS A 125 -6.51 -1.15 2.46
CA LYS A 125 -7.44 -1.74 3.43
C LYS A 125 -6.67 -2.37 4.56
N LYS A 126 -7.09 -2.10 5.79
CA LYS A 126 -6.60 -2.77 6.99
C LYS A 126 -7.50 -3.96 7.31
N LYS A 127 -6.91 -5.14 7.47
CA LYS A 127 -7.66 -6.35 7.87
C LYS A 127 -7.80 -6.43 9.38
N CYS A 128 -8.90 -7.00 9.85
CA CYS A 128 -9.03 -7.45 11.23
C CYS A 128 -8.20 -8.73 11.44
N VAL A 129 -8.26 -9.34 12.63
CA VAL A 129 -7.48 -10.56 12.93
C VAL A 129 -7.81 -11.77 12.05
N HIS A 130 -8.96 -11.77 11.36
CA HIS A 130 -9.39 -12.87 10.52
C HIS A 130 -8.88 -12.71 9.08
N HIS A 131 -8.17 -13.73 8.59
CA HIS A 131 -7.57 -13.74 7.26
C HIS A 131 -8.58 -13.58 6.10
N ASP A 132 -9.81 -14.10 6.30
CA ASP A 132 -10.94 -14.07 5.37
C ASP A 132 -11.67 -12.73 5.34
N CYS A 133 -11.32 -11.78 6.21
CA CYS A 133 -11.90 -10.45 6.18
C CYS A 133 -11.47 -9.70 4.92
N ALA A 134 -12.44 -9.14 4.18
CA ALA A 134 -12.17 -8.34 3.00
C ALA A 134 -11.43 -7.02 3.29
N GLY A 135 -11.31 -6.64 4.57
CA GLY A 135 -10.60 -5.44 5.02
C GLY A 135 -11.49 -4.20 5.11
N LEU A 136 -11.03 -3.24 5.92
CA LEU A 136 -11.70 -1.99 6.25
C LEU A 136 -10.85 -0.81 5.75
N CYS A 137 -11.50 0.32 5.42
CA CYS A 137 -10.78 1.58 5.32
C CYS A 137 -10.28 2.03 6.70
N GLU A 138 -9.33 2.98 6.71
CA GLU A 138 -8.76 3.56 7.93
C GLU A 138 -9.85 3.96 8.96
N GLY A 139 -10.81 4.79 8.54
CA GLY A 139 -11.86 5.27 9.45
C GLY A 139 -12.73 4.14 10.01
N CYS A 140 -13.09 3.12 9.23
CA CYS A 140 -13.83 1.98 9.76
C CYS A 140 -12.97 1.06 10.65
N TYR A 141 -11.65 1.06 10.44
CA TYR A 141 -10.70 0.29 11.22
C TYR A 141 -10.43 0.92 12.59
N GLU A 142 -10.55 2.25 12.72
CA GLU A 142 -10.47 2.94 14.01
C GLU A 142 -11.62 2.54 14.95
N PHE A 143 -12.80 2.23 14.39
CA PHE A 143 -13.95 1.66 15.14
C PHE A 143 -13.86 0.14 15.35
N LEU A 144 -12.72 -0.49 15.02
CA LEU A 144 -12.50 -1.91 15.26
C LEU A 144 -12.18 -2.15 16.75
N HIS A 145 -13.23 -2.38 17.53
CA HIS A 145 -13.15 -2.80 18.93
C HIS A 145 -13.14 -4.34 19.03
N ASP A 146 -13.91 -4.92 19.96
CA ASP A 146 -13.96 -6.37 20.18
C ASP A 146 -14.64 -7.14 19.05
N MET A 147 -15.47 -6.48 18.23
CA MET A 147 -16.17 -7.10 17.10
C MET A 147 -15.85 -6.37 15.80
N CYS A 148 -15.57 -7.12 14.73
CA CYS A 148 -15.36 -6.52 13.42
C CYS A 148 -16.67 -5.96 12.85
N PRO A 149 -16.74 -4.68 12.46
CA PRO A 149 -17.97 -4.12 11.88
C PRO A 149 -18.33 -4.76 10.54
N LEU A 150 -17.34 -5.32 9.82
CA LEU A 150 -17.55 -5.97 8.53
C LEU A 150 -17.90 -7.46 8.66
N CYS A 151 -17.01 -8.28 9.23
CA CYS A 151 -17.24 -9.73 9.30
C CYS A 151 -18.05 -10.18 10.52
N LYS A 152 -18.37 -9.27 11.45
CA LYS A 152 -19.13 -9.51 12.70
C LYS A 152 -18.53 -10.57 13.64
N LYS A 153 -17.28 -10.97 13.41
CA LYS A 153 -16.53 -11.90 14.27
C LYS A 153 -15.79 -11.16 15.39
N ALA A 154 -15.70 -11.79 16.56
CA ALA A 154 -14.92 -11.30 17.70
C ALA A 154 -13.42 -11.21 17.34
N GLN A 155 -12.69 -10.21 17.85
CA GLN A 155 -11.26 -10.01 17.59
C GLN A 155 -10.35 -10.98 18.35
N ILE A 156 -10.70 -12.28 18.29
CA ILE A 156 -10.00 -13.39 18.92
C ILE A 156 -9.71 -14.43 17.84
N VAL A 157 -8.47 -14.90 17.80
CA VAL A 157 -8.03 -15.95 16.88
C VAL A 157 -7.16 -16.95 17.59
N LYS A 158 -7.23 -18.21 17.14
CA LYS A 158 -6.41 -19.29 17.67
C LYS A 158 -5.03 -19.26 17.01
N CYS A 159 -3.96 -19.19 17.79
CA CYS A 159 -2.60 -19.25 17.27
C CYS A 159 -2.34 -20.63 16.64
N PRO A 160 -1.84 -20.72 15.39
CA PRO A 160 -1.59 -22.01 14.74
C PRO A 160 -0.45 -22.82 15.38
N ILE A 161 0.39 -22.19 16.20
CA ILE A 161 1.54 -22.83 16.84
C ILE A 161 1.17 -23.33 18.24
N CYS A 162 0.82 -22.43 19.17
CA CYS A 162 0.49 -22.82 20.54
C CYS A 162 -0.98 -23.25 20.75
N ARG A 163 -1.86 -23.06 19.76
CA ARG A 163 -3.30 -23.41 19.81
C ARG A 163 -4.09 -22.69 20.90
N GLU A 164 -3.54 -21.61 21.48
CA GLU A 164 -4.26 -20.76 22.42
C GLU A 164 -5.01 -19.64 21.68
N ASP A 165 -6.12 -19.20 22.27
CA ASP A 165 -6.84 -18.02 21.82
C ASP A 165 -6.06 -16.75 22.16
N LYS A 166 -6.05 -15.81 21.21
CA LYS A 166 -5.29 -14.57 21.28
C LYS A 166 -6.12 -13.41 20.81
N LYS A 167 -6.01 -12.29 21.54
CA LYS A 167 -6.60 -11.03 21.14
C LYS A 167 -5.79 -10.39 20.01
N ARG A 168 -6.39 -9.42 19.33
CA ARG A 168 -5.73 -8.63 18.27
C ARG A 168 -4.40 -8.02 18.67
N THR A 169 -4.25 -7.56 19.91
CA THR A 169 -3.00 -6.96 20.42
C THR A 169 -1.92 -7.98 20.73
N GLU A 170 -2.25 -9.28 20.69
CA GLU A 170 -1.35 -10.38 21.02
C GLU A 170 -0.85 -11.12 19.78
N VAL A 171 -1.26 -10.69 18.58
CA VAL A 171 -0.96 -11.36 17.31
C VAL A 171 -0.32 -10.43 16.30
N ILE A 172 0.57 -10.99 15.49
CA ILE A 172 1.14 -10.38 14.30
C ILE A 172 0.43 -11.00 13.09
N LEU A 173 -0.02 -10.14 12.18
CA LEU A 173 -0.49 -10.58 10.86
C LEU A 173 0.68 -10.62 9.89
N LEU A 174 0.85 -11.79 9.31
CA LEU A 174 1.84 -12.06 8.28
C LEU A 174 1.59 -11.24 7.00
N LYS A 175 2.60 -10.59 6.41
CA LYS A 175 2.38 -9.55 5.36
C LYS A 175 1.78 -10.12 4.08
N ASN A 176 2.20 -11.32 3.69
CA ASN A 176 1.82 -11.91 2.41
C ASN A 176 0.47 -12.62 2.47
N CYS A 177 0.19 -13.32 3.57
CA CYS A 177 -1.01 -14.17 3.69
C CYS A 177 -2.03 -13.67 4.72
N HIS A 178 -1.67 -12.71 5.58
CA HIS A 178 -2.51 -12.17 6.66
C HIS A 178 -3.00 -13.23 7.66
N HIS A 179 -2.31 -14.37 7.76
CA HIS A 179 -2.57 -15.34 8.82
C HIS A 179 -1.98 -14.83 10.15
N PRO A 180 -2.70 -14.98 11.27
CA PRO A 180 -2.23 -14.51 12.57
C PRO A 180 -1.26 -15.50 13.24
N ILE A 181 -0.22 -14.98 13.87
CA ILE A 181 0.68 -15.72 14.79
C ILE A 181 0.83 -14.91 16.07
N CYS A 182 0.79 -15.54 17.23
CA CYS A 182 0.94 -14.79 18.49
C CYS A 182 2.37 -14.25 18.68
N HIS A 183 2.50 -13.09 19.34
CA HIS A 183 3.80 -12.47 19.59
C HIS A 183 4.77 -13.41 20.32
N LYS A 184 4.27 -14.23 21.26
CA LYS A 184 5.11 -15.18 22.02
C LYS A 184 5.73 -16.24 21.11
N CYS A 185 4.93 -16.92 20.29
CA CYS A 185 5.46 -17.93 19.37
C CYS A 185 6.39 -17.32 18.31
N PHE A 186 6.09 -16.09 17.88
CA PHE A 186 6.96 -15.36 16.98
C PHE A 186 8.32 -15.05 17.62
N ALA A 187 8.33 -14.48 18.83
CA ALA A 187 9.55 -14.13 19.57
C ALA A 187 10.39 -15.38 19.89
N HIS A 188 9.78 -16.45 20.41
CA HIS A 188 10.49 -17.70 20.70
C HIS A 188 11.16 -18.30 19.45
N SER A 189 10.54 -18.17 18.27
CA SER A 189 11.15 -18.64 17.02
C SER A 189 12.44 -17.89 16.69
N ALA A 190 12.47 -16.58 16.97
CA ALA A 190 13.64 -15.75 16.76
C ALA A 190 14.76 -16.09 17.76
N GLU A 191 14.41 -16.25 19.04
CA GLU A 191 15.34 -16.66 20.11
C GLU A 191 15.96 -18.04 19.85
N ALA A 192 15.17 -18.98 19.34
CA ALA A 192 15.61 -20.32 18.97
C ALA A 192 16.44 -20.37 17.67
N LYS A 193 16.80 -19.22 17.08
CA LYS A 193 17.50 -19.11 15.78
C LYS A 193 16.78 -19.82 14.62
N SER A 194 15.46 -20.01 14.74
CA SER A 194 14.59 -20.66 13.75
C SER A 194 13.40 -19.76 13.43
N LEU A 195 13.69 -18.55 12.93
CA LEU A 195 12.68 -17.56 12.57
C LEU A 195 11.63 -18.16 11.62
N ILE A 196 10.36 -17.83 11.86
CA ILE A 196 9.24 -18.29 11.03
C ILE A 196 9.34 -17.67 9.62
N LYS A 197 10.07 -18.32 8.72
CA LYS A 197 10.22 -17.85 7.32
C LYS A 197 9.01 -18.14 6.44
N LYS A 198 8.17 -19.11 6.85
CA LYS A 198 7.00 -19.55 6.12
C LYS A 198 5.80 -19.58 7.04
N CYS A 199 4.65 -19.14 6.55
CA CYS A 199 3.39 -19.21 7.29
C CYS A 199 3.10 -20.65 7.75
N PRO A 200 2.85 -20.91 9.05
CA PRO A 200 2.50 -22.24 9.55
C PRO A 200 1.20 -22.81 8.98
N ILE A 201 0.34 -21.96 8.40
CA ILE A 201 -0.97 -22.34 7.85
C ILE A 201 -0.85 -22.63 6.35
N CYS A 202 -0.43 -21.65 5.55
CA CYS A 202 -0.43 -21.78 4.08
C CYS A 202 0.95 -21.98 3.45
N ARG A 203 2.03 -21.96 4.25
CA ARG A 203 3.43 -22.11 3.80
C ARG A 203 3.95 -21.05 2.84
N ASN A 204 3.20 -19.97 2.59
CA ASN A 204 3.73 -18.80 1.88
C ASN A 204 4.92 -18.21 2.63
N GLU A 205 5.90 -17.73 1.89
CA GLU A 205 7.07 -17.07 2.45
C GLU A 205 6.68 -15.73 3.08
N GLU A 206 7.30 -15.42 4.21
CA GLU A 206 7.10 -14.16 4.93
C GLU A 206 8.21 -13.18 4.61
N ILE A 207 7.81 -11.98 4.18
CA ILE A 207 8.72 -10.85 4.02
C ILE A 207 8.46 -9.94 5.23
N PHE A 208 9.37 -10.00 6.21
CA PHE A 208 9.30 -9.20 7.44
C PHE A 208 9.37 -7.70 7.19
#